data_AF-A0A520YR85-F1
#
_entry.id   AF-A0A520YR85-F1
#
_cell.length_a   1.000
_cell.length_b   1.000
_cell.length_c   1.000
_cell.angle_alpha   90.00
_cell.angle_beta   90.00
_cell.angle_gamma   90.00
#
_symmetry.space_group_name_H-M   'P 1'
#
loop_
_entity.id
_entity.type
_entity.pdbx_description
1 polymer ?
#
loop_
_entity_poly.entity_id
_entity_poly.type
_entity_poly.pdbx_seq_one_letter_code
_entity_poly.pdbx_strand_id
1 'polypeptide(L)'
;MYPRLERYIGHALENIDGIPDERKRALGRISAFVAAKRAEGKAAELVFICTHNSRRSQMGQLWAAAAAAHFKIDGVLAYSGGTEATAFNPRAVAAMRKAGFVIENPGGDNPRYQVTFDENGSVIECFSKRYSDPPNPASGFAALMTCSDADEACPVVVGASLRVPIPYEDPKSADGKSDESDRYDARCLQIGTELLYLFSQAS
;
A
#
# COMPACT_ATOMS: atom_id res chain seq x y z
N MET A 1 -4.37 -6.31 -16.74
CA MET A 1 -5.00 -5.44 -15.73
C MET A 1 -6.07 -4.60 -16.40
N TYR A 2 -6.87 -3.82 -15.66
CA TYR A 2 -7.79 -2.90 -16.30
C TYR A 2 -7.02 -1.83 -17.11
N PRO A 3 -7.45 -1.49 -18.34
CA PRO A 3 -6.70 -0.56 -19.21
C PRO A 3 -6.44 0.82 -18.59
N ARG A 4 -7.34 1.30 -17.72
CA ARG A 4 -7.15 2.56 -17.01
C ARG A 4 -5.98 2.49 -16.03
N LEU A 5 -5.89 1.39 -15.28
CA LEU A 5 -4.80 1.17 -14.33
C LEU A 5 -3.48 0.97 -15.05
N GLU A 6 -3.46 0.25 -16.18
CA GLU A 6 -2.24 0.08 -16.99
C GLU A 6 -1.68 1.41 -17.48
N ARG A 7 -2.53 2.31 -17.97
CA ARG A 7 -2.11 3.68 -18.33
C ARG A 7 -1.57 4.46 -17.15
N TYR A 8 -2.20 4.34 -15.98
CA TYR A 8 -1.73 5.00 -14.77
C TYR A 8 -0.37 4.45 -14.32
N ILE A 9 -0.19 3.13 -14.38
CA ILE A 9 1.11 2.48 -14.09
C ILE A 9 2.17 3.01 -15.06
N GLY A 10 1.88 3.07 -16.37
CA GLY A 10 2.81 3.65 -17.35
C GLY A 10 3.26 5.05 -16.97
N HIS A 11 2.31 5.92 -16.60
CA HIS A 11 2.63 7.27 -16.12
C HIS A 11 3.45 7.26 -14.81
N ALA A 12 3.11 6.41 -13.84
CA ALA A 12 3.86 6.31 -12.59
C ALA A 12 5.32 5.84 -12.83
N LEU A 13 5.54 4.92 -13.78
CA LEU A 13 6.89 4.43 -14.13
C LEU A 13 7.78 5.54 -14.71
N GLU A 14 7.22 6.51 -15.45
CA GLU A 14 7.95 7.69 -15.94
C GLU A 14 8.52 8.56 -14.80
N ASN A 15 8.00 8.43 -13.58
CA ASN A 15 8.38 9.24 -12.42
C ASN A 15 9.40 8.55 -11.50
N ILE A 16 9.86 7.33 -11.81
CA ILE A 16 10.77 6.54 -10.95
C ILE A 16 12.11 7.26 -10.69
N ASP A 17 12.62 7.99 -11.68
CA ASP A 17 13.88 8.72 -11.54
C ASP A 17 13.78 9.86 -10.51
N GLY A 18 12.57 10.33 -10.21
CA GLY A 18 12.30 11.32 -9.16
C GLY A 18 12.34 10.75 -7.73
N ILE A 19 12.44 9.43 -7.54
CA ILE A 19 12.54 8.83 -6.20
C ILE A 19 13.93 9.12 -5.60
N PRO A 20 14.02 9.80 -4.44
CA PRO A 20 15.32 10.10 -3.82
C PRO A 20 16.11 8.83 -3.47
N ASP A 21 17.44 8.89 -3.55
CA ASP A 21 18.31 7.72 -3.30
C ASP A 21 18.12 7.11 -1.91
N GLU A 22 17.89 7.94 -0.89
CA GLU A 22 17.58 7.46 0.46
C GLU A 22 16.29 6.63 0.48
N ARG A 23 15.27 7.08 -0.25
CA ARG A 23 14.03 6.33 -0.40
C ARG A 23 14.26 5.04 -1.19
N LYS A 24 15.04 5.08 -2.28
CA LYS A 24 15.42 3.87 -3.05
C LYS A 24 16.12 2.83 -2.17
N ARG A 25 17.01 3.25 -1.26
CA ARG A 25 17.65 2.35 -0.28
C ARG A 25 16.65 1.69 0.67
N ALA A 26 15.68 2.44 1.19
CA ALA A 26 14.62 1.89 2.02
C ALA A 26 13.76 0.87 1.25
N LEU A 27 13.35 1.22 0.03
CA LEU A 27 12.57 0.33 -0.85
C LEU A 27 13.36 -0.95 -1.20
N GLY A 28 14.66 -0.82 -1.48
CA GLY A 28 15.53 -1.96 -1.79
C GLY A 28 15.63 -3.00 -0.66
N ARG A 29 15.53 -2.58 0.62
CA ARG A 29 15.44 -3.52 1.75
C ARG A 29 14.17 -4.37 1.69
N ILE A 30 13.07 -3.78 1.22
CA ILE A 30 11.79 -4.48 1.06
C ILE A 30 11.86 -5.40 -0.16
N SER A 31 12.43 -4.95 -1.28
CA SER A 31 12.66 -5.78 -2.46
C SER A 31 13.51 -7.02 -2.13
N ALA A 32 14.58 -6.84 -1.35
CA ALA A 32 15.42 -7.95 -0.89
C ALA A 32 14.66 -8.94 0.00
N PHE A 33 13.75 -8.47 0.86
CA PHE A 33 12.87 -9.33 1.65
C PHE A 33 11.92 -10.14 0.77
N VAL A 34 11.30 -9.50 -0.23
CA VAL A 34 10.43 -10.18 -1.20
C VAL A 34 11.20 -11.26 -1.96
N ALA A 35 12.39 -10.92 -2.49
CA ALA A 35 13.23 -11.86 -3.22
C ALA A 35 13.69 -13.04 -2.34
N ALA A 36 14.08 -12.79 -1.08
CA ALA A 36 14.47 -13.84 -0.14
C ALA A 36 13.33 -14.82 0.17
N LYS A 37 12.12 -14.31 0.46
CA LYS A 37 10.94 -15.16 0.69
C LYS A 37 10.61 -16.03 -0.51
N ARG A 38 10.69 -15.46 -1.72
CA ARG A 38 10.49 -16.20 -2.98
C ARG A 38 11.55 -17.29 -3.17
N ALA A 39 12.82 -17.00 -2.92
CA ALA A 39 13.90 -17.99 -2.98
C ALA A 39 13.70 -19.15 -1.98
N GLU A 40 13.06 -18.89 -0.84
CA GLU A 40 12.65 -19.91 0.13
C GLU A 40 11.36 -20.66 -0.25
N GLY A 41 10.70 -20.31 -1.36
CA GLY A 41 9.40 -20.85 -1.74
C GLY A 41 8.25 -20.43 -0.81
N LYS A 42 8.40 -19.33 -0.07
CA LYS A 42 7.41 -18.79 0.87
C LYS A 42 6.78 -17.51 0.33
N ALA A 43 5.58 -17.21 0.82
CA ALA A 43 4.95 -15.92 0.55
C ALA A 43 5.70 -14.77 1.24
N ALA A 44 5.88 -13.66 0.52
CA ALA A 44 6.31 -12.38 1.05
C ALA A 44 5.08 -11.61 1.54
N GLU A 45 4.85 -11.66 2.86
CA GLU A 45 3.75 -10.94 3.49
C GLU A 45 4.19 -9.52 3.86
N LEU A 46 3.49 -8.52 3.33
CA LEU A 46 3.76 -7.09 3.55
C LEU A 46 2.58 -6.46 4.29
N VAL A 47 2.82 -5.86 5.45
CA VAL A 47 1.79 -5.16 6.23
C VAL A 47 2.11 -3.66 6.23
N PHE A 48 1.29 -2.88 5.53
CA PHE A 48 1.37 -1.43 5.54
C PHE A 48 0.71 -0.88 6.80
N ILE A 49 1.44 -0.09 7.58
CA ILE A 49 0.98 0.40 8.88
C ILE A 49 0.92 1.93 8.86
N CYS A 50 -0.20 2.50 9.30
CA CYS A 50 -0.31 3.92 9.64
C CYS A 50 -1.07 4.07 10.97
N THR A 51 -1.39 5.28 11.42
CA THR A 51 -2.10 5.46 12.70
C THR A 51 -3.50 4.83 12.67
N HIS A 52 -4.36 5.24 11.73
CA HIS A 52 -5.80 4.91 11.74
C HIS A 52 -6.25 3.86 10.71
N ASN A 53 -5.31 3.29 9.95
CA ASN A 53 -5.57 2.44 8.77
C ASN A 53 -6.58 3.01 7.76
N SER A 54 -6.59 4.34 7.61
CA SER A 54 -7.65 5.06 6.89
C SER A 54 -7.25 5.54 5.50
N ARG A 55 -5.96 5.79 5.25
CA ARG A 55 -5.47 6.42 3.99
C ARG A 55 -4.24 5.68 3.45
N ARG A 56 -3.05 6.19 3.76
CA ARG A 56 -1.75 5.76 3.22
C ARG A 56 -1.53 4.23 3.24
N SER A 57 -1.85 3.55 4.34
CA SER A 57 -1.65 2.10 4.41
C SER A 57 -2.62 1.30 3.54
N GLN A 58 -3.86 1.76 3.36
CA GLN A 58 -4.82 1.14 2.43
C GLN A 58 -4.37 1.32 0.97
N MET A 59 -3.90 2.54 0.62
CA MET A 59 -3.31 2.79 -0.69
C MET A 59 -2.09 1.88 -0.94
N GLY A 60 -1.21 1.75 0.07
CA GLY A 60 -0.03 0.88 0.00
C GLY A 60 -0.37 -0.59 -0.23
N GLN A 61 -1.37 -1.13 0.49
CA GLN A 61 -1.85 -2.51 0.29
C GLN A 61 -2.25 -2.76 -1.17
N LEU A 62 -3.09 -1.89 -1.73
CA LEU A 62 -3.61 -2.03 -3.09
C LEU A 62 -2.52 -1.84 -4.15
N TRP A 63 -1.65 -0.85 -3.97
CA TRP A 63 -0.55 -0.61 -4.90
C TRP A 63 0.50 -1.72 -4.88
N ALA A 64 0.76 -2.34 -3.72
CA ALA A 64 1.68 -3.47 -3.65
C ALA A 64 1.14 -4.69 -4.40
N ALA A 65 -0.15 -5.00 -4.24
CA ALA A 65 -0.79 -6.08 -4.98
C ALA A 65 -0.77 -5.82 -6.50
N ALA A 66 -1.13 -4.60 -6.92
CA ALA A 66 -1.08 -4.22 -8.33
C ALA A 66 0.36 -4.26 -8.88
N ALA A 67 1.34 -3.71 -8.18
CA ALA A 67 2.73 -3.70 -8.64
C ALA A 67 3.32 -5.11 -8.74
N ALA A 68 3.08 -5.98 -7.74
CA ALA A 68 3.49 -7.38 -7.81
C ALA A 68 2.88 -8.10 -9.03
N ALA A 69 1.59 -7.92 -9.27
CA ALA A 69 0.91 -8.48 -10.44
C ALA A 69 1.47 -7.91 -11.77
N HIS A 70 1.82 -6.62 -11.80
CA HIS A 70 2.37 -5.96 -13.00
C HIS A 70 3.70 -6.58 -13.42
N PHE A 71 4.59 -6.79 -12.45
CA PHE A 71 5.90 -7.41 -12.67
C PHE A 71 5.87 -8.94 -12.64
N LYS A 72 4.68 -9.56 -12.53
CA LYS A 72 4.47 -11.02 -12.47
C LYS A 72 5.28 -11.68 -11.34
N ILE A 73 5.28 -11.04 -10.18
CA ILE A 73 5.94 -11.51 -8.97
C ILE A 73 4.92 -12.26 -8.12
N ASP A 74 4.96 -13.58 -8.23
CA ASP A 74 4.11 -14.47 -7.45
C ASP A 74 4.52 -14.53 -5.97
N GLY A 75 3.59 -14.98 -5.13
CA GLY A 75 3.84 -15.19 -3.70
C GLY A 75 3.91 -13.90 -2.88
N VAL A 76 3.34 -12.79 -3.34
CA VAL A 76 3.26 -11.55 -2.57
C VAL A 76 1.86 -11.41 -1.97
N LEU A 77 1.78 -11.23 -0.65
CA LEU A 77 0.53 -10.99 0.06
C LEU A 77 0.59 -9.63 0.75
N ALA A 78 -0.24 -8.69 0.30
CA ALA A 78 -0.26 -7.32 0.82
C ALA A 78 -1.46 -7.09 1.75
N TYR A 79 -1.18 -6.46 2.88
CA TYR A 79 -2.13 -6.20 3.96
C TYR A 79 -1.99 -4.76 4.44
N SER A 80 -2.97 -4.30 5.21
CA SER A 80 -2.86 -3.02 5.90
C SER A 80 -3.46 -3.07 7.30
N GLY A 81 -2.92 -2.23 8.15
CA GLY A 81 -3.44 -2.03 9.49
C GLY A 81 -3.03 -0.68 10.06
N GLY A 82 -3.44 -0.45 11.29
CA GLY A 82 -2.98 0.70 12.05
C GLY A 82 -2.79 0.39 13.52
N THR A 83 -2.34 1.39 14.27
CA THR A 83 -2.36 1.32 15.74
C THR A 83 -3.80 1.40 16.24
N GLU A 84 -4.66 2.08 15.47
CA GLU A 84 -6.09 2.21 15.68
C GLU A 84 -6.86 1.86 14.39
N ALA A 85 -8.14 1.52 14.55
CA ALA A 85 -9.05 1.24 13.44
C ALA A 85 -10.14 2.30 13.37
N THR A 86 -10.37 2.84 12.18
CA THR A 86 -11.46 3.77 11.86
C THR A 86 -12.25 3.24 10.65
N ALA A 87 -12.03 3.80 9.47
CA ALA A 87 -12.59 3.37 8.19
C ALA A 87 -11.65 3.75 7.05
N PHE A 88 -11.69 3.00 5.94
CA PHE A 88 -11.00 3.38 4.72
C PHE A 88 -11.65 4.67 4.16
N ASN A 89 -10.87 5.75 4.15
CA ASN A 89 -11.36 7.08 3.88
C ASN A 89 -11.92 7.20 2.44
N PRO A 90 -13.13 7.75 2.25
CA PRO A 90 -13.72 7.91 0.93
C PRO A 90 -12.90 8.71 -0.08
N ARG A 91 -12.08 9.67 0.39
CA ARG A 91 -11.19 10.47 -0.49
C ARG A 91 -10.02 9.64 -1.00
N ALA A 92 -9.47 8.78 -0.14
CA ALA A 92 -8.45 7.82 -0.55
C ALA A 92 -9.03 6.81 -1.55
N VAL A 93 -10.24 6.30 -1.29
CA VAL A 93 -10.99 5.45 -2.24
C VAL A 93 -11.19 6.17 -3.58
N ALA A 94 -11.57 7.45 -3.58
CA ALA A 94 -11.73 8.24 -4.79
C ALA A 94 -10.43 8.35 -5.60
N ALA A 95 -9.29 8.60 -4.94
CA ALA A 95 -7.98 8.62 -5.59
C ALA A 95 -7.61 7.27 -6.22
N MET A 96 -7.89 6.16 -5.54
CA MET A 96 -7.65 4.81 -6.07
C MET A 96 -8.56 4.49 -7.26
N ARG A 97 -9.84 4.89 -7.22
CA ARG A 97 -10.75 4.77 -8.39
C ARG A 97 -10.26 5.58 -9.58
N LYS A 98 -9.73 6.79 -9.34
CA LYS A 98 -9.14 7.61 -10.41
C LYS A 98 -7.90 6.96 -11.03
N ALA A 99 -7.09 6.28 -10.22
CA ALA A 99 -5.93 5.52 -10.68
C ALA A 99 -6.32 4.30 -11.55
N GLY A 100 -7.55 3.79 -11.41
CA GLY A 100 -8.09 2.73 -12.26
C GLY A 100 -8.44 1.45 -11.52
N PHE A 101 -8.38 1.44 -10.19
CA PHE A 101 -8.94 0.36 -9.39
C PHE A 101 -10.48 0.39 -9.46
N VAL A 102 -11.10 -0.79 -9.56
CA VAL A 102 -12.55 -0.93 -9.42
C VAL A 102 -12.82 -1.23 -7.95
N ILE A 103 -13.62 -0.39 -7.30
CA ILE A 103 -13.87 -0.46 -5.86
C ILE A 103 -15.37 -0.40 -5.62
N GLU A 104 -15.94 -1.45 -5.06
CA GLU A 104 -17.32 -1.53 -4.60
C GLU A 104 -17.41 -1.18 -3.11
N ASN A 105 -18.42 -0.40 -2.74
CA ASN A 105 -18.66 0.01 -1.35
C ASN A 105 -19.99 -0.59 -0.88
N PRO A 106 -19.99 -1.60 0.00
CA PRO A 106 -21.22 -2.18 0.52
C PRO A 106 -21.92 -1.31 1.58
N GLY A 107 -21.32 -0.21 2.02
CA GLY A 107 -21.83 0.67 3.08
C GLY A 107 -21.40 0.25 4.49
N GLY A 108 -21.88 1.00 5.50
CA GLY A 108 -21.53 0.84 6.92
C GLY A 108 -20.49 1.84 7.42
N ASP A 109 -20.22 1.81 8.73
CA ASP A 109 -19.29 2.77 9.37
C ASP A 109 -17.82 2.46 9.09
N ASN A 110 -17.47 1.16 8.99
CA ASN A 110 -16.18 0.68 8.51
C ASN A 110 -16.41 -0.29 7.34
N PRO A 111 -16.73 0.23 6.14
CA PRO A 111 -17.10 -0.61 5.02
C PRO A 111 -15.98 -1.59 4.64
N ARG A 112 -16.40 -2.79 4.25
CA ARG A 112 -15.54 -3.81 3.66
C ARG A 112 -15.54 -3.65 2.14
N TYR A 113 -14.73 -2.71 1.66
CA TYR A 113 -14.62 -2.42 0.24
C TYR A 113 -14.09 -3.65 -0.50
N GLN A 114 -14.71 -3.97 -1.62
CA GLN A 114 -14.24 -5.02 -2.53
C GLN A 114 -13.50 -4.36 -3.69
N VAL A 115 -12.24 -4.71 -3.86
CA VAL A 115 -11.34 -4.06 -4.82
C VAL A 115 -10.79 -5.06 -5.81
N THR A 116 -10.90 -4.75 -7.09
CA THR A 116 -10.25 -5.49 -8.19
C THR A 116 -9.42 -4.53 -9.04
N PHE A 117 -8.42 -5.09 -9.71
CA PHE A 117 -7.55 -4.34 -10.64
C PHE A 117 -7.33 -5.04 -11.98
N ASP A 118 -7.92 -6.22 -12.16
CA ASP A 118 -7.93 -6.99 -13.39
C ASP A 118 -9.20 -7.85 -13.48
N GLU A 119 -9.55 -8.31 -14.68
CA GLU A 119 -10.80 -9.03 -14.94
C GLU A 119 -10.87 -10.43 -14.33
N ASN A 120 -9.72 -11.09 -14.14
CA ASN A 120 -9.63 -12.49 -13.69
C ASN A 120 -8.95 -12.63 -12.32
N GLY A 121 -8.75 -11.50 -11.64
CA GLY A 121 -7.97 -11.38 -10.43
C GLY A 121 -8.83 -11.59 -9.20
N SER A 122 -8.15 -11.93 -8.11
CA SER A 122 -8.81 -12.07 -6.81
C SER A 122 -9.33 -10.73 -6.31
N VAL A 123 -10.52 -10.75 -5.70
CA VAL A 123 -11.04 -9.59 -4.97
C VAL A 123 -10.21 -9.36 -3.72
N ILE A 124 -9.71 -8.14 -3.55
CA ILE A 124 -9.05 -7.68 -2.33
C ILE A 124 -10.09 -6.99 -1.47
N GLU A 125 -10.28 -7.50 -0.25
CA GLU A 125 -11.11 -6.85 0.75
C GLU A 125 -10.30 -5.80 1.53
N CYS A 126 -10.75 -4.55 1.49
CA CYS A 126 -10.14 -3.42 2.18
C CYS A 126 -11.10 -2.86 3.23
N PHE A 127 -10.67 -2.88 4.49
CA PHE A 127 -11.35 -2.26 5.62
C PHE A 127 -10.33 -1.87 6.68
N SER A 128 -10.71 -0.94 7.55
CA SER A 128 -9.84 -0.47 8.61
C SER A 128 -9.76 -1.48 9.74
N LYS A 129 -8.55 -1.80 10.20
CA LYS A 129 -8.29 -2.73 11.30
C LYS A 129 -6.96 -2.42 11.99
N ARG A 130 -6.72 -2.97 13.18
CA ARG A 130 -5.38 -2.89 13.79
C ARG A 130 -4.42 -3.79 13.01
N TYR A 131 -3.14 -3.46 13.01
CA TYR A 131 -2.13 -4.30 12.35
C TYR A 131 -2.09 -5.72 12.94
N SER A 132 -2.46 -5.87 14.22
CA SER A 132 -2.55 -7.14 14.94
C SER A 132 -3.82 -7.95 14.66
N ASP A 133 -4.82 -7.35 14.02
CA ASP A 133 -6.12 -8.00 13.83
C ASP A 133 -6.12 -8.83 12.53
N PRO A 134 -6.82 -9.98 12.51
CA PRO A 134 -7.07 -10.72 11.28
C PRO A 134 -7.74 -9.83 10.20
N PRO A 135 -7.46 -10.06 8.90
CA PRO A 135 -6.67 -11.15 8.34
C PRO A 135 -5.15 -10.88 8.24
N ASN A 136 -4.61 -9.88 8.96
CA ASN A 136 -3.17 -9.62 8.93
C ASN A 136 -2.39 -10.82 9.51
N PRO A 137 -1.19 -11.13 8.98
CA PRO A 137 -0.36 -12.21 9.51
C PRO A 137 0.13 -11.89 10.92
N ALA A 138 0.16 -12.91 11.78
CA ALA A 138 0.60 -12.76 13.16
C ALA A 138 2.14 -12.72 13.32
N SER A 139 2.89 -13.25 12.35
CA SER A 139 4.35 -13.26 12.37
C SER A 139 4.96 -13.45 10.98
N GLY A 140 6.25 -13.17 10.81
CA GLY A 140 6.98 -13.50 9.58
C GLY A 140 6.93 -12.44 8.48
N PHE A 141 6.13 -11.39 8.68
CA PHE A 141 5.84 -10.34 7.70
C PHE A 141 6.83 -9.17 7.74
N ALA A 142 6.84 -8.35 6.69
CA ALA A 142 7.50 -7.05 6.69
C ALA A 142 6.51 -5.94 7.10
N ALA A 143 6.83 -5.22 8.16
CA ALA A 143 6.10 -4.04 8.62
C ALA A 143 6.60 -2.79 7.89
N LEU A 144 5.72 -2.17 7.11
CA LEU A 144 6.02 -0.99 6.30
C LEU A 144 5.34 0.24 6.91
N MET A 145 6.11 1.07 7.61
CA MET A 145 5.57 2.22 8.36
C MET A 145 5.35 3.39 7.39
N THR A 146 4.08 3.67 7.09
CA THR A 146 3.67 4.67 6.10
C THR A 146 3.42 6.06 6.67
N CYS A 147 3.51 6.24 7.99
CA CYS A 147 3.52 7.54 8.66
C CYS A 147 4.60 7.60 9.74
N SER A 148 5.14 8.81 9.95
CA SER A 148 6.09 9.12 11.03
C SER A 148 5.49 8.81 12.41
N ASP A 149 4.22 9.15 12.61
CA ASP A 149 3.57 8.94 13.91
C ASP A 149 3.48 7.46 14.29
N ALA A 150 3.22 6.57 13.33
CA ALA A 150 3.22 5.13 13.59
C ALA A 150 4.64 4.60 13.77
N ASP A 151 5.62 5.20 13.10
CA ASP A 151 7.03 4.86 13.26
C ASP A 151 7.49 5.15 14.70
N GLU A 152 7.12 6.32 15.24
CA GLU A 152 7.44 6.74 16.62
C GLU A 152 6.60 5.99 17.67
N ALA A 153 5.29 5.83 17.43
CA ALA A 153 4.38 5.20 18.39
C ALA A 153 4.60 3.69 18.52
N CYS A 154 5.22 3.04 17.53
CA CYS A 154 5.42 1.60 17.52
C CYS A 154 6.86 1.25 17.13
N PRO A 155 7.83 1.45 18.05
CA PRO A 155 9.24 1.11 17.79
C PRO A 155 9.43 -0.39 17.59
N VAL A 156 8.54 -1.21 18.16
CA VAL A 156 8.52 -2.67 18.00
C VAL A 156 7.15 -3.10 17.45
N VAL A 157 7.13 -3.55 16.20
CA VAL A 157 5.96 -4.21 15.60
C VAL A 157 6.08 -5.71 15.86
N VAL A 158 5.30 -6.21 16.82
CA VAL A 158 5.33 -7.62 17.21
C VAL A 158 5.00 -8.51 16.01
N GLY A 159 5.80 -9.55 15.81
CA GLY A 159 5.65 -10.50 14.70
C GLY A 159 6.39 -10.13 13.42
N ALA A 160 6.82 -8.88 13.25
CA ALA A 160 7.52 -8.46 12.03
C ALA A 160 8.94 -9.04 11.96
N SER A 161 9.28 -9.69 10.84
CA SER A 161 10.64 -10.13 10.52
C SER A 161 11.50 -9.01 9.93
N LEU A 162 10.85 -8.02 9.33
CA LEU A 162 11.50 -6.81 8.81
C LEU A 162 10.62 -5.61 9.17
N ARG A 163 11.26 -4.50 9.57
CA ARG A 163 10.60 -3.21 9.78
C ARG A 163 11.30 -2.15 8.94
N VAL A 164 10.55 -1.47 8.08
CA VAL A 164 11.07 -0.41 7.21
C VAL A 164 10.15 0.82 7.27
N PRO A 165 10.66 1.99 7.70
CA PRO A 165 9.94 3.23 7.56
C PRO A 165 9.95 3.71 6.11
N ILE A 166 8.77 3.97 5.56
CA ILE A 166 8.53 4.60 4.26
C ILE A 166 7.46 5.70 4.43
N PRO A 167 7.71 6.71 5.29
CA PRO A 167 6.69 7.67 5.66
C PRO A 167 6.24 8.51 4.47
N TYR A 168 4.96 8.85 4.49
CA TYR A 168 4.29 9.68 3.51
C TYR A 168 3.54 10.79 4.24
N GLU A 169 3.56 12.01 3.71
CA GLU A 169 2.74 13.11 4.23
C GLU A 169 1.25 12.73 4.19
N ASP A 170 0.52 12.97 5.29
CA ASP A 170 -0.90 12.65 5.33
C ASP A 170 -1.69 13.65 4.47
N PRO A 171 -2.40 13.20 3.41
CA PRO A 171 -3.24 14.10 2.62
C PRO A 171 -4.41 14.69 3.43
N LYS A 172 -4.68 14.19 4.64
CA LYS A 172 -5.63 14.79 5.60
C LYS A 172 -5.37 16.28 5.85
N SER A 173 -4.14 16.77 5.72
CA SER A 173 -3.81 18.19 5.90
C SER A 173 -4.55 19.12 4.91
N ALA A 174 -5.07 18.56 3.81
CA ALA A 174 -5.85 19.26 2.81
C ALA A 174 -7.37 19.02 2.90
N ASP A 175 -7.83 18.26 3.91
CA ASP A 175 -9.27 18.01 4.08
C ASP A 175 -10.04 19.34 4.21
N GLY A 176 -11.05 19.53 3.36
CA GLY A 176 -11.87 20.75 3.27
C GLY A 176 -11.25 21.91 2.50
N LYS A 177 -10.04 21.76 1.95
CA LYS A 177 -9.38 22.81 1.14
C LYS A 177 -9.65 22.63 -0.35
N SER A 178 -9.38 23.67 -1.13
CA SER A 178 -9.54 23.65 -2.58
C SER A 178 -8.59 22.67 -3.28
N ASP A 179 -7.43 22.38 -2.69
CA ASP A 179 -6.43 21.44 -3.22
C ASP A 179 -6.57 20.01 -2.69
N GLU A 180 -7.67 19.68 -2.00
CA GLU A 180 -7.89 18.37 -1.35
C GLU A 180 -7.69 17.22 -2.34
N SER A 181 -8.46 17.21 -3.44
CA SER A 181 -8.40 16.17 -4.47
C SER A 181 -6.98 15.94 -4.99
N ASP A 182 -6.26 17.02 -5.29
CA ASP A 182 -4.92 16.97 -5.87
C ASP A 182 -3.91 16.39 -4.88
N ARG A 183 -4.08 16.64 -3.58
CA ARG A 183 -3.21 16.07 -2.53
C ARG A 183 -3.38 14.57 -2.37
N TYR A 184 -4.62 14.08 -2.47
CA TYR A 184 -4.88 12.63 -2.48
C TYR A 184 -4.35 11.99 -3.76
N ASP A 185 -4.51 12.63 -4.92
CA ASP A 185 -4.02 12.13 -6.20
C ASP A 185 -2.48 12.10 -6.23
N ALA A 186 -1.81 13.15 -5.75
CA ALA A 186 -0.34 13.19 -5.62
C ALA A 186 0.18 12.11 -4.65
N ARG A 187 -0.50 11.90 -3.53
CA ARG A 187 -0.14 10.84 -2.58
C ARG A 187 -0.32 9.45 -3.19
N CYS A 188 -1.39 9.24 -3.94
CA CYS A 188 -1.64 7.99 -4.68
C CYS A 188 -0.52 7.73 -5.70
N LEU A 189 -0.17 8.74 -6.51
CA LEU A 189 0.88 8.64 -7.51
C LEU A 189 2.24 8.33 -6.89
N GLN A 190 2.61 9.02 -5.81
CA GLN A 190 3.88 8.78 -5.12
C GLN A 190 3.95 7.34 -4.58
N ILE A 191 2.91 6.87 -3.88
CA ILE A 191 2.87 5.51 -3.33
C ILE A 191 2.96 4.48 -4.47
N GLY A 192 2.20 4.66 -5.55
CA GLY A 192 2.24 3.78 -6.71
C GLY A 192 3.63 3.74 -7.36
N THR A 193 4.25 4.90 -7.58
CA THR A 193 5.59 5.03 -8.17
C THR A 193 6.66 4.32 -7.33
N GLU A 194 6.66 4.55 -6.02
CA GLU A 194 7.63 3.94 -5.11
C GLU A 194 7.45 2.41 -5.02
N LEU A 195 6.21 1.91 -5.00
CA LEU A 195 5.96 0.46 -4.96
C LEU A 195 6.23 -0.21 -6.32
N LEU A 196 5.95 0.45 -7.45
CA LEU A 196 6.36 -0.03 -8.75
C LEU A 196 7.88 -0.13 -8.85
N TYR A 197 8.63 0.88 -8.38
CA TYR A 197 10.08 0.78 -8.29
C TYR A 197 10.51 -0.40 -7.43
N LEU A 198 9.97 -0.55 -6.20
CA LEU A 198 10.28 -1.66 -5.30
C LEU A 198 10.15 -3.01 -6.01
N PHE A 199 9.01 -3.28 -6.65
CA PHE A 199 8.77 -4.57 -7.29
C PHE A 199 9.58 -4.75 -8.59
N SER A 200 9.93 -3.67 -9.30
CA SER A 200 10.88 -3.75 -10.42
C SER A 200 12.28 -4.25 -10.00
N GLN A 201 12.63 -4.12 -8.72
CA GLN A 201 13.90 -4.56 -8.14
C GLN A 201 13.80 -5.90 -7.39
N ALA A 202 12.62 -6.52 -7.32
CA ALA A 202 12.35 -7.70 -6.50
C ALA A 202 12.39 -9.04 -7.28
N SER A 203 13.03 -9.02 -8.46
CA SER A 203 13.26 -10.18 -9.34
C SER A 203 14.14 -11.24 -8.70
#